data_AF-A0A958EWH5-F1
#
_entry.id   AF-A0A958EWH5-F1
#
_cell.length_a   1.000
_cell.length_b   1.000
_cell.length_c   1.000
_cell.angle_alpha   90.00
_cell.angle_beta   90.00
_cell.angle_gamma   90.00
#
_symmetry.space_group_name_H-M   'P 1'
#
loop_
_entity.id
_entity.type
_entity.pdbx_description
1 polymer ?
#
loop_
_entity_poly.entity_id
_entity_poly.type
_entity_poly.pdbx_seq_one_letter_code
_entity_poly.pdbx_strand_id
1 'polypeptide(L)' 'LPEARKDLAEKSRKLIEKEWLEKGHIHENYNATSGEGCDALYSDKFYHWGALLSMIVLLEDGVEQIDLK' A
#
# COMPACT_ATOMS: atom_id res chain seq x y z
N LEU A 1 18.09 11.43 0.72
CA LEU A 1 16.65 11.75 0.59
C LEU A 1 15.81 11.14 1.74
N PRO A 2 16.12 11.37 3.03
CA PRO A 2 15.36 10.73 4.12
C PRO A 2 13.88 11.13 4.15
N GLU A 3 13.59 12.43 3.96
CA GLU A 3 12.22 12.95 3.98
C GLU A 3 11.34 12.37 2.87
N ALA A 4 11.87 12.21 1.65
CA ALA A 4 11.11 11.63 0.54
C ALA A 4 10.77 10.15 0.78
N ARG A 5 11.68 9.42 1.44
CA ARG A 5 11.46 8.01 1.80
C ARG A 5 10.38 7.88 2.87
N LYS A 6 10.44 8.72 3.90
CA LYS A 6 9.45 8.78 4.98
C LYS A 6 8.06 9.18 4.45
N ASP A 7 7.99 10.19 3.59
CA ASP A 7 6.76 10.65 2.95
C ASP A 7 6.13 9.54 2.08
N LEU A 8 6.94 8.80 1.32
CA LEU A 8 6.49 7.64 0.55
C LEU A 8 5.87 6.58 1.47
N ALA A 9 6.59 6.18 2.53
CA ALA A 9 6.10 5.17 3.47
C ALA A 9 4.80 5.59 4.16
N GLU A 10 4.70 6.86 4.60
CA GLU A 10 3.49 7.36 5.25
C GLU A 10 2.28 7.37 4.30
N LYS A 11 2.48 7.75 3.03
CA LYS A 11 1.42 7.71 2.01
C LYS A 11 1.02 6.27 1.68
N SER A 12 1.99 5.36 1.55
CA SER A 12 1.73 3.93 1.34
C SER A 12 0.92 3.32 2.48
N ARG A 13 1.24 3.67 3.74
CA ARG A 13 0.48 3.25 4.93
C ARG A 13 -0.97 3.73 4.86
N LYS A 14 -1.19 5.02 4.63
CA LYS A 14 -2.55 5.60 4.56
C LYS A 14 -3.40 4.94 3.48
N LEU A 15 -2.79 4.68 2.31
CA LEU A 15 -3.48 4.07 1.18
C LEU A 15 -3.89 2.63 1.48
N ILE A 16 -2.97 1.81 1.99
CA ILE A 16 -3.25 0.40 2.27
C ILE A 16 -4.22 0.22 3.44
N GLU A 17 -4.07 1.00 4.51
CA GLU A 17 -4.95 0.94 5.68
C GLU A 17 -6.38 1.37 5.31
N LYS A 18 -6.55 2.44 4.52
CA LYS A 18 -7.87 2.87 4.04
C LYS A 18 -8.57 1.74 3.28
N GLU A 19 -7.94 1.22 2.22
CA GLU A 19 -8.58 0.22 1.35
C GLU A 19 -8.85 -1.10 2.11
N TRP A 20 -7.88 -1.54 2.92
CA TRP A 20 -8.03 -2.78 3.68
C TRP A 20 -9.10 -2.68 4.76
N LEU A 21 -9.13 -1.60 5.54
CA LEU A 21 -10.09 -1.43 6.63
C LEU A 21 -11.51 -1.18 6.10
N GLU A 22 -11.66 -0.45 4.99
CA GLU A 22 -12.98 -0.15 4.44
C GLU A 22 -13.52 -1.29 3.57
N LYS A 23 -12.66 -2.01 2.85
CA LYS A 23 -13.08 -2.91 1.78
C LYS A 23 -12.54 -4.34 1.90
N GLY A 24 -11.57 -4.60 2.76
CA GLY A 24 -11.00 -5.94 2.98
C GLY A 24 -10.18 -6.50 1.81
N HIS A 25 -9.68 -5.63 0.93
CA HIS A 25 -8.84 -6.03 -0.20
C HIS A 25 -7.87 -4.91 -0.59
N ILE A 26 -7.02 -5.21 -1.57
CA ILE A 26 -6.01 -4.31 -2.10
C ILE A 26 -6.12 -4.33 -3.63
N HIS A 27 -5.67 -3.26 -4.26
CA HIS A 27 -5.76 -3.10 -5.71
C HIS A 27 -4.42 -3.09 -6.41
N GLU A 28 -4.45 -3.38 -7.71
CA GLU A 28 -3.29 -3.21 -8.58
C GLU A 28 -2.93 -1.72 -8.74
N ASN A 29 -3.94 -0.87 -8.96
CA ASN A 29 -3.79 0.56 -9.21
C ASN A 29 -4.76 1.35 -8.32
N TYR A 30 -4.35 2.55 -7.92
CA TYR A 30 -5.16 3.49 -7.16
C TYR A 30 -5.26 4.82 -7.89
N ASN A 31 -6.38 5.50 -7.73
CA ASN A 31 -6.56 6.86 -8.21
C ASN A 31 -5.51 7.80 -7.60
N ALA A 32 -4.75 8.51 -8.45
CA ALA A 32 -3.66 9.37 -8.00
C ALA A 32 -4.11 10.57 -7.13
N THR A 33 -5.39 10.94 -7.18
CA THR A 33 -5.95 12.07 -6.43
C THR A 33 -6.71 11.63 -5.18
N SER A 34 -7.58 10.62 -5.30
CA SER A 34 -8.45 10.16 -4.20
C SER A 34 -7.92 8.94 -3.45
N GLY A 35 -6.99 8.19 -4.05
CA GLY A 35 -6.53 6.90 -3.53
C GLY A 35 -7.60 5.81 -3.52
N GLU A 36 -8.66 5.93 -4.32
CA GLU A 36 -9.67 4.87 -4.47
C GLU A 36 -9.12 3.75 -5.37
N GLY A 37 -9.28 2.48 -4.98
CA GLY A 37 -8.95 1.33 -5.84
C GLY A 37 -10.14 0.80 -6.64
N CYS A 38 -11.36 1.00 -6.12
CA CYS A 38 -12.60 0.48 -6.70
C CYS A 38 -13.22 1.36 -7.81
N ASP A 39 -12.63 2.52 -8.13
CA ASP A 39 -13.20 3.47 -9.11
C ASP A 39 -12.82 3.15 -10.56
N ALA A 40 -11.90 2.22 -10.78
CA ALA A 40 -11.46 1.77 -12.09
C ALA A 40 -11.95 0.35 -12.41
N LEU A 41 -12.53 0.17 -13.60
CA LEU A 41 -12.91 -1.15 -14.13
C LEU A 41 -11.71 -2.06 -14.44
N TYR A 42 -10.51 -1.48 -14.55
CA TYR A 42 -9.28 -2.17 -14.94
C TYR A 42 -8.27 -2.22 -13.79
N SER A 43 -8.75 -2.34 -12.55
CA SER A 43 -7.91 -2.52 -11.36
C SER A 43 -8.35 -3.77 -10.63
N ASP A 44 -7.57 -4.83 -10.76
CA ASP A 44 -7.88 -6.10 -10.12
C ASP A 44 -7.68 -6.04 -8.61
N LYS A 45 -8.61 -6.70 -7.91
CA LYS A 45 -8.58 -6.90 -6.46
C LYS A 45 -7.61 -8.02 -6.10
N PHE A 46 -7.04 -7.94 -4.90
CA PHE A 46 -6.09 -8.93 -4.37
C PHE A 46 -4.84 -9.10 -5.23
N TYR A 47 -4.45 -8.05 -5.95
CA TYR A 47 -3.25 -8.10 -6.76
C TYR A 47 -2.00 -8.02 -5.87
N HIS A 48 -1.08 -8.96 -6.07
CA HIS A 48 0.01 -9.21 -5.12
C HIS A 48 0.93 -8.01 -4.95
N TRP A 49 1.17 -7.24 -6.02
CA TRP A 49 2.00 -6.04 -5.92
C TRP A 49 1.38 -4.93 -5.08
N GLY A 50 0.07 -4.95 -4.81
CA GLY A 50 -0.56 -3.99 -3.92
C GLY A 50 -0.07 -4.16 -2.48
N ALA A 51 0.38 -5.37 -2.12
CA ALA A 51 0.98 -5.66 -0.83
C ALA A 51 2.38 -5.02 -0.67
N LEU A 52 3.04 -4.60 -1.76
CA LEU A 52 4.31 -3.87 -1.69
C LEU A 52 4.17 -2.54 -0.96
N LEU A 53 2.98 -1.94 -0.93
CA LEU A 53 2.70 -0.77 -0.09
C LEU A 53 2.95 -1.08 1.39
N SER A 54 2.54 -2.25 1.87
CA SER A 54 2.83 -2.69 3.24
C SER A 54 4.32 -2.98 3.43
N MET A 55 5.00 -3.54 2.42
CA MET A 55 6.43 -3.81 2.50
C MET A 55 7.25 -2.52 2.65
N ILE A 56 6.92 -1.46 1.92
CA ILE A 56 7.57 -0.14 2.05
C ILE A 56 7.46 0.37 3.50
N VAL A 57 6.27 0.24 4.09
CA VAL A 57 6.00 0.67 5.46
C VAL A 57 6.83 -0.12 6.47
N LEU A 58 6.84 -1.45 6.33
CA LEU A 58 7.62 -2.34 7.20
C LEU A 58 9.12 -2.04 7.13
N LEU A 59 9.65 -1.78 5.93
CA LEU A 59 11.04 -1.41 5.74
C LEU A 59 11.38 -0.05 6.37
N GLU A 60 10.49 0.95 6.27
CA GLU A 60 10.70 2.26 6.93
C GLU A 60 10.67 2.14 8.46
N ASP A 61 9.82 1.26 9.00
CA ASP A 61 9.71 0.98 10.43
C ASP A 61 10.88 0.13 10.97
N GLY A 62 11.80 -0.31 10.11
CA GLY A 62 12.96 -1.12 10.49
C GLY A 62 12.67 -2.61 10.66
N VAL A 63 11.59 -3.12 10.06
CA VAL A 63 11.31 -4.56 9.98
C VAL A 63 12.17 -5.16 8.87
N GLU A 64 13.39 -5.57 9.22
CA GLU A 64 14.38 -6.08 8.27
C GLU A 64 14.17 -7.55 7.88
N GLN A 65 13.38 -8.31 8.63
CA GLN A 65 13.08 -9.72 8.37
C GLN A 65 11.59 -9.99 8.57
N ILE A 66 10.89 -10.32 7.49
CA ILE A 66 9.61 -11.02 7.57
C ILE A 66 9.98 -12.50 7.65
N ASP A 67 9.96 -13.07 8.85
CA ASP A 67 10.20 -14.50 9.07
C ASP A 67 9.02 -15.29 8.48
N LEU A 68 9.11 -15.59 7.19
CA LEU A 68 8.18 -16.46 6.48
C LEU A 68 8.52 -17.90 6.88
N LYS A 69 7.87 -18.37 7.94
CA LYS A 69 7.89 -19.78 8.34
C LYS A 69 7.08 -20.64 7.38
#